data_AF-A0A164Z226-F1
#
_entry.id   AF-A0A164Z226-F1
#
_cell.length_a   1.000
_cell.length_b   1.000
_cell.length_c   1.000
_cell.angle_alpha   90.00
_cell.angle_beta   90.00
_cell.angle_gamma   90.00
#
_symmetry.space_group_name_H-M   'P 1'
#
loop_
_entity.id
_entity.type
_entity.pdbx_description
1 polymer ?
#
loop_
_entity_poly.entity_id
_entity_poly.type
_entity_poly.pdbx_seq_one_letter_code
_entity_poly.pdbx_strand_id
1 'polypeptide(L)'
;MPTTPIEIRDSLSPNDSDDSDLDSEDGTDWLVDEYYERRNILIYNKHGLLIAGLEQRGNFTVSHIFRWLEILYLLPPSGTWKIQSRTGGTIVSQSPDTPFPEGSYHIIDKDFQILSPPTRWTNYVYRCLIHRDRRPTHMDDELFRQMRRRDRQCLLTGQHCLINPEEWGTFESSMCVRIFPLMDPSHWSNPEVQRVFQGLAESPNTFAKTMQSPANAFIAQYGAAKAFSQHWCAIDVDDDYRIVTFLDCNDWDIPPDRRMITEHWTDENTRPSDNLLRWHFKQALIRWMIHDPQGQQDFITATSLVFAINRFELTPEDLRFTQHPGKSVFEAYMAQQLLGCSFELGNEFQDRFRPPDNSDVPPSLLTPQYKINPELEKLCMNLPVAKYSSLPTAPPSPQLHPQEMAPQDTKPFGDEEFSFLNDWDKESAFNVDLIWTRPGESPQDP
;
A
#
# COMPACT_ATOMS: atom_id res chain seq x y z
N MET A 1 -25.78 -33.87 -25.11
CA MET A 1 -24.48 -33.97 -24.41
C MET A 1 -24.80 -33.99 -22.92
N PRO A 2 -24.31 -34.97 -22.14
CA PRO A 2 -24.74 -35.11 -20.77
C PRO A 2 -24.02 -34.08 -19.89
N THR A 3 -24.82 -33.19 -19.30
CA THR A 3 -24.45 -32.26 -18.23
C THR A 3 -24.03 -33.04 -16.99
N THR A 4 -22.78 -32.81 -16.56
CA THR A 4 -22.24 -33.33 -15.30
C THR A 4 -23.05 -32.77 -14.12
N PRO A 5 -23.37 -33.57 -13.08
CA PRO A 5 -24.12 -33.06 -11.93
C PRO A 5 -23.21 -32.15 -11.09
N ILE A 6 -23.67 -30.93 -10.84
CA ILE A 6 -23.15 -30.06 -9.79
C ILE A 6 -23.55 -30.70 -8.46
N GLU A 7 -22.57 -31.03 -7.61
CA GLU A 7 -22.84 -31.48 -6.25
C GLU A 7 -23.56 -30.36 -5.48
N ILE A 8 -24.78 -30.65 -5.04
CA ILE A 8 -25.56 -29.79 -4.15
C ILE A 8 -24.90 -29.90 -2.77
N ARG A 9 -24.28 -28.81 -2.31
CA ARG A 9 -23.87 -28.67 -0.91
C ARG A 9 -25.10 -28.51 -0.03
N ASP A 10 -25.11 -29.24 1.08
CA ASP A 10 -26.12 -29.15 2.13
C ASP A 10 -26.30 -27.69 2.57
N SER A 11 -27.48 -27.15 2.28
CA SER A 11 -27.95 -25.86 2.73
C SER A 11 -28.17 -25.89 4.25
N LEU A 12 -27.30 -25.18 4.98
CA LEU A 12 -27.64 -24.74 6.34
C LEU A 12 -28.81 -23.75 6.22
N SER A 13 -29.86 -24.02 6.98
CA SER A 13 -31.11 -23.25 7.04
C SER A 13 -30.87 -21.79 7.44
N PRO A 14 -31.60 -20.82 6.85
CA PRO A 14 -31.57 -19.44 7.29
C PRO A 14 -32.38 -19.33 8.59
N ASN A 15 -31.71 -18.99 9.69
CA ASN A 15 -32.42 -18.44 10.84
C ASN A 15 -32.65 -16.96 10.57
N ASP A 16 -33.93 -16.58 10.51
CA ASP A 16 -34.41 -15.21 10.58
C ASP A 16 -33.88 -14.54 11.86
N SER A 17 -33.07 -13.49 11.72
CA SER A 17 -32.91 -12.46 12.74
C SER A 17 -32.41 -11.16 12.12
N ASP A 18 -33.36 -10.24 12.02
CA ASP A 18 -33.29 -8.79 12.06
C ASP A 18 -32.35 -8.02 11.10
N ASP A 19 -33.02 -7.34 10.17
CA ASP A 19 -32.61 -6.09 9.55
C ASP A 19 -32.26 -5.03 10.62
N SER A 20 -30.97 -4.86 10.90
CA SER A 20 -30.44 -3.61 11.44
C SER A 20 -28.99 -3.42 10.99
N ASP A 21 -28.76 -2.26 10.37
CA ASP A 21 -27.48 -1.58 10.14
C ASP A 21 -26.71 -1.95 8.84
N LEU A 22 -27.21 -1.40 7.73
CA LEU A 22 -26.54 -1.28 6.43
C LEU A 22 -25.55 -0.10 6.34
N ASP A 23 -25.00 0.35 7.47
CA ASP A 23 -23.98 1.42 7.53
C ASP A 23 -22.64 0.93 8.12
N SER A 24 -22.26 -0.33 7.88
CA SER A 24 -20.87 -0.74 8.07
C SER A 24 -20.02 -0.30 6.87
N GLU A 25 -19.54 0.95 6.93
CA GLU A 25 -18.46 1.47 6.08
C GLU A 25 -17.10 0.78 6.34
N ASP A 26 -17.08 -0.54 6.62
CA ASP A 26 -15.89 -1.39 6.57
C ASP A 26 -16.09 -2.50 5.53
N GLY A 27 -16.42 -2.08 4.30
CA GLY A 27 -16.66 -2.92 3.13
C GLY A 27 -15.45 -3.76 2.66
N THR A 28 -14.44 -3.95 3.51
CA THR A 28 -13.25 -4.74 3.21
C THR A 28 -13.43 -6.21 3.62
N ASP A 29 -14.25 -6.50 4.63
CA ASP A 29 -14.36 -7.86 5.20
C ASP A 29 -15.15 -8.81 4.29
N TRP A 30 -16.33 -8.39 3.83
CA TRP A 30 -17.20 -9.19 2.97
C TRP A 30 -16.55 -9.59 1.64
N LEU A 31 -15.73 -8.70 1.05
CA LEU A 31 -15.09 -8.96 -0.24
C LEU A 31 -14.10 -10.13 -0.14
N VAL A 32 -13.46 -10.29 1.02
CA VAL A 32 -12.48 -11.37 1.20
C VAL A 32 -13.16 -12.70 1.51
N ASP A 33 -14.19 -12.71 2.36
CA ASP A 33 -14.96 -13.94 2.60
C ASP A 33 -15.60 -14.44 1.30
N GLU A 34 -16.20 -13.54 0.53
CA GLU A 34 -16.75 -13.86 -0.80
C GLU A 34 -15.65 -14.39 -1.74
N TYR A 35 -14.43 -13.87 -1.68
CA TYR A 35 -13.32 -14.42 -2.48
C TYR A 35 -13.02 -15.89 -2.14
N TYR A 36 -12.98 -16.26 -0.86
CA TYR A 36 -12.73 -17.65 -0.47
C TYR A 36 -13.83 -18.60 -0.96
N GLU A 37 -15.07 -18.12 -0.99
CA GLU A 37 -16.22 -18.85 -1.55
C GLU A 37 -16.17 -18.97 -3.07
N ARG A 38 -15.64 -17.95 -3.77
CA ARG A 38 -15.50 -17.94 -5.23
C ARG A 38 -14.34 -18.80 -5.76
N ARG A 39 -13.42 -19.29 -4.92
CA ARG A 39 -12.29 -20.12 -5.36
C ARG A 39 -12.79 -21.38 -6.08
N ASN A 40 -12.46 -21.49 -7.36
CA ASN A 40 -12.87 -22.57 -8.26
C ASN A 40 -11.67 -23.41 -8.76
N ILE A 41 -10.44 -23.03 -8.43
CA ILE A 41 -9.26 -23.91 -8.47
C ILE A 41 -8.90 -24.24 -7.01
N LEU A 42 -9.00 -25.52 -6.64
CA LEU A 42 -8.75 -25.98 -5.28
C LEU A 42 -7.67 -27.05 -5.27
N ILE A 43 -6.65 -26.92 -4.41
CA ILE A 43 -5.51 -27.83 -4.35
C ILE A 43 -5.42 -28.45 -2.97
N TYR A 44 -5.48 -29.78 -2.91
CA TYR A 44 -5.49 -30.55 -1.68
C TYR A 44 -4.19 -31.34 -1.50
N ASN A 45 -3.82 -31.56 -0.24
CA ASN A 45 -2.70 -32.41 0.13
C ASN A 45 -3.12 -33.89 0.26
N LYS A 46 -2.17 -34.76 0.62
CA LYS A 46 -2.40 -36.22 0.76
C LYS A 46 -3.39 -36.59 1.87
N HIS A 47 -3.65 -35.67 2.80
CA HIS A 47 -4.59 -35.84 3.89
C HIS A 47 -5.99 -35.33 3.54
N GLY A 48 -6.20 -34.83 2.31
CA GLY A 48 -7.46 -34.25 1.89
C GLY A 48 -7.71 -32.86 2.45
N LEU A 49 -6.70 -32.18 3.00
CA LEU A 49 -6.80 -30.80 3.46
C LEU A 49 -6.50 -29.84 2.30
N LEU A 50 -7.29 -28.78 2.19
CA LEU A 50 -7.06 -27.69 1.23
C LEU A 50 -5.77 -26.95 1.63
N ILE A 51 -4.83 -26.79 0.69
CA ILE A 51 -3.56 -26.09 0.93
C ILE A 51 -3.43 -24.83 0.10
N ALA A 52 -4.09 -24.77 -1.06
CA ALA A 52 -4.15 -23.60 -1.91
C ALA A 52 -5.48 -23.54 -2.66
N GLY A 53 -5.88 -22.34 -3.05
CA GLY A 53 -6.95 -22.15 -4.01
C GLY A 53 -6.98 -20.74 -4.58
N LEU A 54 -7.57 -20.61 -5.76
CA LEU A 54 -7.66 -19.36 -6.52
C LEU A 54 -9.02 -19.27 -7.20
N GLU A 55 -9.44 -18.04 -7.47
CA GLU A 55 -10.55 -17.75 -8.38
C GLU A 55 -10.01 -17.59 -9.81
N GLN A 56 -10.26 -18.58 -10.66
CA GLN A 56 -10.03 -18.53 -12.09
C GLN A 56 -11.15 -17.74 -12.78
N ARG A 57 -10.77 -16.76 -13.61
CA ARG A 57 -11.69 -15.97 -14.44
C ARG A 57 -11.38 -16.08 -15.94
N GLY A 58 -10.68 -17.15 -16.32
CA GLY A 58 -10.22 -17.42 -17.69
C GLY A 58 -8.86 -16.80 -18.03
N ASN A 59 -8.21 -16.15 -17.07
CA ASN A 59 -6.97 -15.39 -17.24
C ASN A 59 -5.73 -16.10 -16.68
N PHE A 60 -5.87 -17.21 -15.94
CA PHE A 60 -4.71 -17.97 -15.46
C PHE A 60 -4.48 -19.20 -16.33
N THR A 61 -3.30 -19.28 -16.94
CA THR A 61 -2.90 -20.40 -17.76
C THR A 61 -2.30 -21.52 -16.91
N VAL A 62 -2.08 -22.68 -17.51
CA VAL A 62 -1.40 -23.80 -16.84
C VAL A 62 0.00 -23.40 -16.39
N SER A 63 0.77 -22.69 -17.21
CA SER A 63 2.12 -22.26 -16.84
C SER A 63 2.13 -21.36 -15.61
N HIS A 64 1.14 -20.46 -15.47
CA HIS A 64 1.00 -19.59 -14.30
C HIS A 64 0.84 -20.40 -13.02
N ILE A 65 -0.15 -21.31 -12.98
CA ILE A 65 -0.45 -22.08 -11.77
C ILE A 65 0.74 -22.95 -11.36
N PHE A 66 1.42 -23.59 -12.31
CA PHE A 66 2.61 -24.38 -12.00
C PHE A 66 3.74 -23.51 -11.42
N ARG A 67 4.04 -22.36 -12.03
CA ARG A 67 5.07 -21.44 -11.55
C ARG A 67 4.74 -20.89 -10.16
N TRP A 68 3.50 -20.48 -9.92
CA TRP A 68 3.09 -19.91 -8.63
C TRP A 68 3.16 -20.93 -7.50
N LEU A 69 2.84 -22.20 -7.78
CA LEU A 69 3.08 -23.29 -6.82
C LEU A 69 4.57 -23.48 -6.51
N GLU A 70 5.47 -23.36 -7.48
CA GLU A 70 6.92 -23.41 -7.23
C GLU A 70 7.43 -22.21 -6.42
N ILE A 71 6.79 -21.04 -6.55
CA ILE A 71 7.07 -19.89 -5.69
C ILE A 71 6.64 -20.17 -4.25
N LEU A 72 5.48 -20.79 -4.04
CA LEU A 72 4.90 -20.97 -2.71
C LEU A 72 5.37 -22.21 -1.97
N TYR A 73 5.69 -23.31 -2.67
CA TYR A 73 5.91 -24.63 -2.06
C TYR A 73 7.28 -25.22 -2.39
N LEU A 74 7.83 -26.00 -1.45
CA LEU A 74 9.02 -26.80 -1.66
C LEU A 74 8.65 -28.07 -2.45
N LEU A 75 8.58 -27.91 -3.77
CA LEU A 75 8.26 -28.98 -4.71
C LEU A 75 9.51 -29.73 -5.16
N PRO A 76 9.35 -31.00 -5.62
CA PRO A 76 10.38 -31.70 -6.37
C PRO A 76 10.87 -30.89 -7.58
N PRO A 77 12.05 -31.23 -8.16
CA PRO A 77 12.57 -30.53 -9.33
C PRO A 77 11.53 -30.34 -10.43
N SER A 78 11.52 -29.18 -11.08
CA SER A 78 10.56 -28.83 -12.12
C SER A 78 10.47 -29.95 -13.19
N GLY A 79 9.25 -30.30 -13.57
CA GLY A 79 8.97 -31.39 -14.52
C GLY A 79 8.91 -32.80 -13.90
N THR A 80 9.24 -32.97 -12.61
CA THR A 80 9.13 -34.28 -11.93
C THR A 80 7.83 -34.46 -11.14
N TRP A 81 6.97 -33.46 -11.15
CA TRP A 81 5.67 -33.46 -10.50
C TRP A 81 4.58 -33.00 -11.50
N LYS A 82 3.33 -33.36 -11.22
CA LYS A 82 2.17 -33.06 -12.05
C LYS A 82 0.98 -32.65 -11.18
N ILE A 83 -0.01 -32.03 -11.80
CA ILE A 83 -1.30 -31.76 -11.16
C ILE A 83 -2.34 -32.73 -11.71
N GLN A 84 -3.08 -33.37 -10.82
CA GLN A 84 -4.09 -34.36 -11.15
C GLN A 84 -5.44 -33.92 -10.60
N SER A 85 -6.48 -34.01 -11.42
CA SER A 85 -7.86 -33.81 -10.98
C SER A 85 -8.24 -34.86 -9.93
N ARG A 86 -8.78 -34.42 -8.80
CA ARG A 86 -9.40 -35.29 -7.80
C ARG A 86 -10.61 -36.00 -8.37
N THR A 87 -11.37 -35.29 -9.21
CA THR A 87 -12.55 -35.80 -9.89
C THR A 87 -12.13 -36.45 -11.20
N GLY A 88 -12.09 -37.79 -11.22
CA GLY A 88 -11.77 -38.57 -12.44
C GLY A 88 -10.29 -38.86 -12.68
N GLY A 89 -9.37 -38.36 -11.86
CA GLY A 89 -7.95 -38.77 -11.89
C GLY A 89 -7.17 -38.32 -13.13
N THR A 90 -7.72 -37.42 -13.94
CA THR A 90 -7.08 -36.91 -15.15
C THR A 90 -5.91 -36.00 -14.81
N ILE A 91 -4.80 -36.17 -15.53
CA ILE A 91 -3.64 -35.28 -15.42
C ILE A 91 -3.94 -33.99 -16.17
N VAL A 92 -3.70 -32.84 -15.54
CA VAL A 92 -3.82 -31.53 -16.21
C VAL A 92 -2.80 -31.46 -17.34
N SER A 93 -3.25 -31.09 -18.54
CA SER A 93 -2.38 -30.91 -19.72
C SER A 93 -1.28 -29.90 -19.40
N GLN A 94 -0.04 -30.18 -19.79
CA GLN A 94 1.10 -29.26 -19.64
C GLN A 94 1.20 -28.24 -20.78
N SER A 95 0.12 -27.99 -21.51
CA SER A 95 0.09 -26.94 -22.54
C SER A 95 0.15 -25.57 -21.86
N PRO A 96 1.24 -24.80 -22.02
CA PRO A 96 1.53 -23.67 -21.14
C PRO A 96 0.50 -22.55 -21.26
N ASP A 97 -0.01 -22.28 -22.47
CA ASP A 97 -0.87 -21.14 -22.77
C ASP A 97 -2.36 -21.45 -22.65
N THR A 98 -2.73 -22.69 -22.34
CA THR A 98 -4.15 -23.04 -22.14
C THR A 98 -4.60 -22.58 -20.76
N PRO A 99 -5.83 -22.04 -20.63
CA PRO A 99 -6.41 -21.75 -19.33
C PRO A 99 -6.37 -22.97 -18.41
N PHE A 100 -5.96 -22.76 -17.17
CA PHE A 100 -5.97 -23.83 -16.18
C PHE A 100 -7.43 -24.19 -15.84
N PRO A 101 -7.82 -25.47 -15.95
CA PRO A 101 -9.20 -25.88 -15.74
C PRO A 101 -9.64 -25.64 -14.30
N GLU A 102 -10.92 -25.34 -14.13
CA GLU A 102 -11.55 -25.25 -12.82
C GLU A 102 -11.79 -26.65 -12.24
N GLY A 103 -11.67 -26.77 -10.93
CA GLY A 103 -11.91 -28.02 -10.21
C GLY A 103 -11.05 -28.19 -8.96
N SER A 104 -11.03 -29.43 -8.49
CA SER A 104 -10.27 -29.85 -7.31
C SER A 104 -9.12 -30.76 -7.71
N TYR A 105 -7.93 -30.51 -7.17
CA TYR A 105 -6.69 -31.09 -7.64
C TYR A 105 -5.81 -31.62 -6.51
N HIS A 106 -4.92 -32.55 -6.87
CA HIS A 106 -3.77 -32.99 -6.09
C HIS A 106 -2.48 -32.68 -6.84
N ILE A 107 -1.43 -32.36 -6.09
CA ILE A 107 -0.06 -32.37 -6.62
C ILE A 107 0.46 -33.80 -6.48
N ILE A 108 0.97 -34.39 -7.55
CA ILE A 108 1.52 -35.75 -7.55
C ILE A 108 2.96 -35.77 -8.04
N ASP A 109 3.74 -36.75 -7.61
CA ASP A 109 5.08 -37.00 -8.15
C ASP A 109 5.06 -37.92 -9.38
N LYS A 110 6.27 -38.25 -9.87
CA LYS A 110 6.50 -39.20 -10.98
C LYS A 110 5.94 -40.61 -10.73
N ASP A 111 5.78 -41.00 -9.47
CA ASP A 111 5.29 -42.30 -9.02
C ASP A 111 3.78 -42.25 -8.68
N PHE A 112 3.11 -41.17 -9.09
CA PHE A 112 1.70 -40.88 -8.85
C PHE A 112 1.31 -40.82 -7.37
N GLN A 113 2.27 -40.55 -6.48
CA GLN A 113 2.00 -40.34 -5.07
C GLN A 113 1.54 -38.90 -4.84
N ILE A 114 0.47 -38.72 -4.07
CA ILE A 114 -0.02 -37.41 -3.68
C ILE A 114 0.98 -36.76 -2.72
N LEU A 115 1.42 -35.56 -3.08
CA LEU A 115 2.38 -34.78 -2.33
C LEU A 115 1.69 -33.95 -1.25
N SER A 116 2.48 -33.56 -0.26
CA SER A 116 2.11 -32.58 0.77
C SER A 116 3.31 -31.67 0.98
N PRO A 117 3.64 -30.86 -0.03
CA PRO A 117 4.85 -30.07 0.01
C PRO A 117 4.74 -29.01 1.12
N PRO A 118 5.78 -28.82 1.92
CA PRO A 118 5.80 -27.73 2.88
C PRO A 118 5.84 -26.39 2.15
N THR A 119 5.18 -25.39 2.72
CA THR A 119 5.24 -24.02 2.21
C THR A 119 6.64 -23.46 2.38
N ARG A 120 7.18 -22.79 1.35
CA ARG A 120 8.46 -22.07 1.42
C ARG A 120 8.37 -20.87 2.36
N TRP A 121 7.24 -20.15 2.28
CA TRP A 121 7.03 -18.90 2.98
C TRP A 121 5.55 -18.71 3.32
N THR A 122 5.26 -18.39 4.58
CA THR A 122 3.91 -18.10 5.07
C THR A 122 3.79 -16.70 5.67
N ASN A 123 4.92 -16.01 5.88
CA ASN A 123 4.92 -14.72 6.57
C ASN A 123 4.47 -13.61 5.61
N TYR A 124 3.21 -13.23 5.76
CA TYR A 124 2.64 -12.05 5.14
C TYR A 124 3.13 -10.78 5.86
N VAL A 125 3.57 -9.78 5.10
CA VAL A 125 3.99 -8.48 5.64
C VAL A 125 2.86 -7.49 5.47
N TYR A 126 2.27 -7.08 6.59
CA TYR A 126 1.23 -6.07 6.64
C TYR A 126 1.76 -4.71 6.17
N ARG A 127 0.91 -3.99 5.45
CA ARG A 127 1.20 -2.66 4.92
C ARG A 127 0.27 -1.66 5.58
N CYS A 128 0.82 -0.49 5.93
CA CYS A 128 -0.04 0.65 6.19
C CYS A 128 -0.59 1.21 4.88
N LEU A 129 -1.84 1.64 4.94
CA LEU A 129 -2.51 2.25 3.80
C LEU A 129 -2.00 3.67 3.62
N ILE A 130 -2.04 4.14 2.37
CA ILE A 130 -1.72 5.51 2.04
C ILE A 130 -2.90 6.38 2.51
N HIS A 131 -2.69 7.15 3.57
CA HIS A 131 -3.70 8.10 4.06
C HIS A 131 -3.79 9.27 3.07
N ARG A 132 -5.02 9.61 2.64
CA ARG A 132 -5.25 10.70 1.67
C ARG A 132 -4.80 12.05 2.22
N ASP A 133 -5.02 12.28 3.51
CA ASP A 133 -4.65 13.53 4.20
C ASP A 133 -3.23 13.51 4.79
N ARG A 134 -2.43 12.50 4.47
CA ARG A 134 -1.01 12.47 4.87
C ARG A 134 -0.31 13.67 4.23
N ARG A 135 0.34 14.48 5.06
CA ARG A 135 1.22 15.54 4.55
C ARG A 135 2.51 14.91 4.04
N PRO A 136 2.81 15.00 2.72
CA PRO A 136 4.04 14.48 2.19
C PRO A 136 5.22 15.27 2.77
N THR A 137 6.35 14.57 2.88
CA THR A 137 7.61 15.19 3.32
C THR A 137 8.36 15.76 2.14
N HIS A 138 9.36 16.61 2.39
CA HIS A 138 10.25 17.06 1.32
C HIS A 138 10.89 15.87 0.55
N MET A 139 11.20 14.78 1.25
CA MET A 139 11.76 13.56 0.62
C MET A 139 10.71 12.82 -0.23
N ASP A 140 9.48 12.70 0.27
CA ASP A 140 8.38 12.10 -0.49
C ASP A 140 8.01 12.96 -1.70
N ASP A 141 7.98 14.28 -1.55
CA ASP A 141 7.76 15.24 -2.64
C ASP A 141 8.82 15.11 -3.71
N GLU A 142 10.09 15.06 -3.31
CA GLU A 142 11.20 14.96 -4.26
C GLU A 142 11.16 13.63 -5.00
N LEU A 143 10.94 12.52 -4.28
CA LEU A 143 10.74 11.23 -4.92
C LEU A 143 9.53 11.26 -5.86
N PHE A 144 8.40 11.81 -5.42
CA PHE A 144 7.19 11.86 -6.23
C PHE A 144 7.40 12.71 -7.49
N ARG A 145 8.12 13.84 -7.41
CA ARG A 145 8.53 14.62 -8.59
C ARG A 145 9.43 13.80 -9.52
N GLN A 146 10.40 13.06 -8.98
CA GLN A 146 11.24 12.17 -9.78
C GLN A 146 10.40 11.09 -10.48
N MET A 147 9.46 10.47 -9.76
CA MET A 147 8.62 9.40 -10.29
C MET A 147 7.66 9.93 -11.34
N ARG A 148 7.07 11.12 -11.14
CA ARG A 148 6.24 11.79 -12.16
C ARG A 148 7.01 12.04 -13.45
N ARG A 149 8.26 12.52 -13.36
CA ARG A 149 9.11 12.75 -14.56
C ARG A 149 9.46 11.46 -15.29
N ARG A 150 9.74 10.39 -14.53
CA ARG A 150 10.08 9.06 -15.06
C ARG A 150 8.87 8.38 -15.70
N ASP A 151 7.77 8.29 -14.97
CA ASP A 151 6.63 7.42 -15.29
C ASP A 151 5.61 8.12 -16.18
N ARG A 152 5.39 9.43 -16.01
CA ARG A 152 4.50 10.32 -16.79
C ARG A 152 3.02 9.94 -16.83
N GLN A 153 2.66 8.74 -16.38
CA GLN A 153 1.33 8.17 -16.32
C GLN A 153 1.28 7.09 -15.25
N CYS A 154 0.08 6.64 -14.92
CA CYS A 154 -0.10 5.50 -14.03
C CYS A 154 0.43 4.24 -14.72
N LEU A 155 1.39 3.56 -14.10
CA LEU A 155 1.99 2.37 -14.71
C LEU A 155 1.08 1.13 -14.73
N LEU A 156 -0.04 1.17 -14.01
CA LEU A 156 -1.03 0.08 -13.94
C LEU A 156 -2.21 0.30 -14.91
N THR A 157 -2.75 1.52 -14.96
CA THR A 157 -3.95 1.86 -15.76
C THR A 157 -3.61 2.58 -17.07
N GLY A 158 -2.38 3.11 -17.21
CA GLY A 158 -1.97 3.96 -18.33
C GLY A 158 -2.68 5.29 -18.44
N GLN A 159 -3.51 5.65 -17.47
CA GLN A 159 -4.09 6.98 -17.44
C GLN A 159 -3.00 8.01 -17.13
N HIS A 160 -3.00 9.12 -17.89
CA HIS A 160 -2.03 10.19 -17.71
C HIS A 160 -2.11 10.80 -16.32
N CYS A 161 -0.94 11.03 -15.71
CA CYS A 161 -0.86 11.75 -14.45
C CYS A 161 -0.74 13.23 -14.75
N LEU A 162 -1.63 14.04 -14.17
CA LEU A 162 -1.52 15.49 -14.26
C LEU A 162 -0.21 15.89 -13.57
N ILE A 163 0.72 16.44 -14.35
CA ILE A 163 2.08 16.73 -13.87
C ILE A 163 2.05 17.85 -12.82
N ASN A 164 1.10 18.78 -12.90
CA ASN A 164 0.90 19.91 -11.98
C ASN A 164 -0.59 20.08 -11.57
N PRO A 165 -1.09 19.29 -10.60
CA PRO A 165 -2.48 19.37 -10.14
C PRO A 165 -2.82 20.71 -9.47
N GLU A 166 -1.85 21.31 -8.75
CA GLU A 166 -2.02 22.60 -8.07
C GLU A 166 -2.32 23.76 -9.03
N GLU A 167 -1.74 23.75 -10.23
CA GLU A 167 -1.98 24.78 -11.25
C GLU A 167 -3.40 24.70 -11.85
N TRP A 168 -4.08 23.56 -11.68
CA TRP A 168 -5.37 23.25 -12.33
C TRP A 168 -6.52 23.12 -11.31
N GLY A 169 -6.26 23.31 -10.01
CA GLY A 169 -7.27 23.18 -8.95
C GLY A 169 -7.83 21.78 -8.81
N THR A 170 -7.17 20.77 -9.37
CA THR A 170 -7.60 19.36 -9.31
C THR A 170 -6.83 18.62 -8.21
N PHE A 171 -7.54 17.88 -7.37
CA PHE A 171 -6.91 16.99 -6.38
C PHE A 171 -5.95 16.00 -7.07
N GLU A 172 -4.82 15.72 -6.42
CA GLU A 172 -3.86 14.70 -6.87
C GLU A 172 -4.54 13.34 -7.02
N SER A 173 -4.87 12.95 -8.26
CA SER A 173 -5.44 11.64 -8.59
C SER A 173 -4.38 10.54 -8.69
N SER A 174 -3.10 10.91 -8.62
CA SER A 174 -1.94 10.02 -8.71
C SER A 174 -1.09 10.07 -7.45
N MET A 175 -0.55 8.92 -7.05
CA MET A 175 0.29 8.74 -5.87
C MET A 175 1.62 8.06 -6.23
N CYS A 176 2.63 8.33 -5.41
CA CYS A 176 3.87 7.57 -5.38
C CYS A 176 3.66 6.28 -4.58
N VAL A 177 3.56 5.14 -5.26
CA VAL A 177 3.32 3.84 -4.62
C VAL A 177 4.64 3.17 -4.32
N ARG A 178 4.82 2.69 -3.09
CA ARG A 178 5.98 1.90 -2.68
C ARG A 178 5.78 0.42 -3.03
N ILE A 179 6.80 -0.23 -3.59
CA ILE A 179 6.78 -1.66 -3.99
C ILE A 179 7.03 -2.58 -2.79
N PHE A 180 8.04 -2.25 -2.00
CA PHE A 180 8.37 -2.83 -0.71
C PHE A 180 7.99 -1.81 0.38
N PRO A 181 7.28 -2.22 1.46
CA PRO A 181 6.87 -1.29 2.51
C PRO A 181 8.08 -0.68 3.22
N LEU A 182 7.92 0.51 3.77
CA LEU A 182 8.95 1.08 4.64
C LEU A 182 9.11 0.18 5.88
N MET A 183 10.34 -0.05 6.29
CA MET A 183 10.69 -1.01 7.34
C MET A 183 11.89 -0.50 8.12
N ASP A 184 11.95 -0.76 9.42
CA ASP A 184 13.07 -0.31 10.26
C ASP A 184 14.41 -0.87 9.74
N PRO A 185 15.51 -0.07 9.67
CA PRO A 185 16.80 -0.53 9.19
C PRO A 185 17.38 -1.74 9.92
N SER A 186 16.97 -2.01 11.17
CA SER A 186 17.36 -3.21 11.92
C SER A 186 16.93 -4.53 11.26
N HIS A 187 15.87 -4.49 10.44
CA HIS A 187 15.44 -5.64 9.64
C HIS A 187 16.45 -6.05 8.56
N TRP A 188 17.47 -5.23 8.26
CA TRP A 188 18.57 -5.62 7.39
C TRP A 188 19.29 -6.89 7.86
N SER A 189 19.26 -7.20 9.17
CA SER A 189 19.82 -8.44 9.70
C SER A 189 19.09 -9.71 9.23
N ASN A 190 17.86 -9.59 8.70
CA ASN A 190 17.09 -10.70 8.19
C ASN A 190 17.61 -11.17 6.82
N PRO A 191 18.06 -12.44 6.69
CA PRO A 191 18.56 -12.97 5.42
C PRO A 191 17.55 -12.91 4.27
N GLU A 192 16.25 -13.00 4.55
CA GLU A 192 15.21 -12.85 3.54
C GLU A 192 15.15 -11.43 2.99
N VAL A 193 15.30 -10.42 3.86
CA VAL A 193 15.34 -9.00 3.45
C VAL A 193 16.61 -8.72 2.65
N GLN A 194 17.76 -9.22 3.09
CA GLN A 194 19.02 -9.09 2.35
C GLN A 194 18.92 -9.69 0.93
N ARG A 195 18.26 -10.84 0.79
CA ARG A 195 18.06 -11.47 -0.52
C ARG A 195 17.17 -10.63 -1.44
N VAL A 196 16.11 -10.04 -0.90
CA VAL A 196 15.20 -9.15 -1.66
C VAL A 196 15.93 -7.90 -2.15
N PHE A 197 16.87 -7.38 -1.35
CA PHE A 197 17.64 -6.18 -1.66
C PHE A 197 19.02 -6.48 -2.27
N GLN A 198 19.26 -7.72 -2.70
CA GLN A 198 20.52 -8.10 -3.33
C GLN A 198 20.79 -7.23 -4.57
N GLY A 199 21.97 -6.59 -4.59
CA GLY A 199 22.35 -5.64 -5.65
C GLY A 199 21.77 -4.24 -5.51
N LEU A 200 20.86 -4.00 -4.55
CA LEU A 200 20.28 -2.70 -4.26
C LEU A 200 20.80 -2.09 -2.96
N ALA A 201 21.24 -2.92 -2.01
CA ALA A 201 21.81 -2.50 -0.75
C ALA A 201 22.83 -3.54 -0.25
N GLU A 202 23.81 -3.09 0.54
CA GLU A 202 24.87 -3.92 1.12
C GLU A 202 25.00 -3.71 2.65
N SER A 203 24.26 -2.75 3.20
CA SER A 203 24.33 -2.34 4.60
C SER A 203 22.99 -1.75 5.06
N PRO A 204 22.72 -1.67 6.38
CA PRO A 204 21.51 -1.02 6.90
C PRO A 204 21.31 0.41 6.38
N ASN A 205 22.40 1.17 6.22
CA ASN A 205 22.35 2.55 5.72
C ASN A 205 21.97 2.62 4.24
N THR A 206 22.51 1.73 3.41
CA THR A 206 22.13 1.67 1.98
C THR A 206 20.73 1.13 1.81
N PHE A 207 20.30 0.18 2.65
CA PHE A 207 18.92 -0.30 2.70
C PHE A 207 17.91 0.81 3.00
N ALA A 208 18.17 1.63 4.03
CA ALA A 208 17.35 2.80 4.35
C ALA A 208 17.19 3.77 3.17
N LYS A 209 18.29 4.06 2.46
CA LYS A 209 18.28 4.89 1.26
C LYS A 209 17.50 4.25 0.12
N THR A 210 17.68 2.95 -0.12
CA THR A 210 17.00 2.22 -1.20
C THR A 210 15.50 2.16 -0.98
N MET A 211 15.03 2.01 0.27
CA MET A 211 13.59 2.07 0.59
C MET A 211 12.95 3.40 0.16
N GLN A 212 13.72 4.49 0.19
CA GLN A 212 13.27 5.83 -0.24
C GLN A 212 13.57 6.13 -1.73
N SER A 213 14.21 5.21 -2.45
CA SER A 213 14.69 5.44 -3.81
C SER A 213 13.64 5.20 -4.91
N PRO A 214 13.88 5.71 -6.15
CA PRO A 214 13.15 5.33 -7.36
C PRO A 214 12.96 3.82 -7.59
N ALA A 215 13.92 3.00 -7.16
CA ALA A 215 13.86 1.56 -7.36
C ALA A 215 12.73 0.90 -6.56
N ASN A 216 12.28 1.53 -5.47
CA ASN A 216 11.21 1.05 -4.61
C ASN A 216 9.87 1.76 -4.86
N ALA A 217 9.73 2.53 -5.94
CA ALA A 217 8.51 3.30 -6.15
C ALA A 217 8.12 3.46 -7.62
N PHE A 218 6.83 3.71 -7.85
CA PHE A 218 6.29 4.13 -9.14
C PHE A 218 4.99 4.94 -8.99
N ILE A 219 4.60 5.64 -10.05
CA ILE A 219 3.34 6.39 -10.10
C ILE A 219 2.15 5.47 -10.41
N ALA A 220 1.11 5.56 -9.58
CA ALA A 220 -0.18 4.99 -9.89
C ALA A 220 -1.33 5.93 -9.52
N GLN A 221 -2.49 5.73 -10.13
CA GLN A 221 -3.71 6.41 -9.67
C GLN A 221 -4.14 5.93 -8.30
N TYR A 222 -4.86 6.75 -7.55
CA TYR A 222 -5.25 6.43 -6.18
C TYR A 222 -5.92 5.05 -6.03
N GLY A 223 -6.91 4.75 -6.86
CA GLY A 223 -7.59 3.44 -6.84
C GLY A 223 -6.63 2.28 -7.11
N ALA A 224 -5.84 2.39 -8.19
CA ALA A 224 -4.86 1.37 -8.54
C ALA A 224 -3.73 1.23 -7.49
N ALA A 225 -3.33 2.34 -6.86
CA ALA A 225 -2.37 2.38 -5.77
C ALA A 225 -2.87 1.63 -4.53
N LYS A 226 -4.17 1.80 -4.21
CA LYS A 226 -4.84 1.07 -3.13
C LYS A 226 -4.88 -0.42 -3.45
N ALA A 227 -5.36 -0.80 -4.63
CA ALA A 227 -5.42 -2.20 -5.07
C ALA A 227 -4.03 -2.88 -5.04
N PHE A 228 -3.00 -2.20 -5.53
CA PHE A 228 -1.63 -2.70 -5.48
C PHE A 228 -1.10 -2.83 -4.04
N SER A 229 -1.36 -1.84 -3.18
CA SER A 229 -0.88 -1.84 -1.80
C SER A 229 -1.57 -2.89 -0.93
N GLN A 230 -2.83 -3.23 -1.23
CA GLN A 230 -3.58 -4.30 -0.58
C GLN A 230 -3.37 -5.68 -1.24
N HIS A 231 -2.45 -5.77 -2.20
CA HIS A 231 -2.16 -6.98 -2.98
C HIS A 231 -3.36 -7.55 -3.75
N TRP A 232 -4.40 -6.76 -4.01
CA TRP A 232 -5.54 -7.16 -4.87
C TRP A 232 -5.10 -7.40 -6.31
N CYS A 233 -4.07 -6.66 -6.72
CA CYS A 233 -3.26 -6.95 -7.89
C CYS A 233 -1.77 -6.96 -7.52
N ALA A 234 -0.97 -7.62 -8.34
CA ALA A 234 0.49 -7.54 -8.28
C ALA A 234 1.11 -7.71 -9.68
N ILE A 235 2.42 -7.50 -9.78
CA ILE A 235 3.15 -7.52 -11.07
C ILE A 235 4.06 -8.74 -11.11
N ASP A 236 3.81 -9.65 -12.05
CA ASP A 236 4.66 -10.80 -12.33
C ASP A 236 5.73 -10.41 -13.36
N VAL A 237 6.90 -10.01 -12.87
CA VAL A 237 8.04 -9.61 -13.70
C VAL A 237 8.51 -10.74 -14.60
N ASP A 238 8.38 -11.99 -14.15
CA ASP A 238 8.87 -13.17 -14.88
C ASP A 238 7.89 -13.61 -15.98
N ASP A 239 6.73 -12.96 -16.09
CA ASP A 239 5.83 -13.02 -17.26
C ASP A 239 5.68 -11.62 -17.85
N ASP A 240 6.82 -11.04 -18.24
CA ASP A 240 6.89 -9.78 -19.00
C ASP A 240 6.04 -8.66 -18.36
N TYR A 241 6.20 -8.52 -17.05
CA TYR A 241 5.51 -7.53 -16.20
C TYR A 241 3.97 -7.60 -16.27
N ARG A 242 3.41 -8.80 -16.44
CA ARG A 242 1.96 -9.01 -16.39
C ARG A 242 1.40 -8.53 -15.05
N ILE A 243 0.33 -7.76 -15.10
CA ILE A 243 -0.48 -7.40 -13.94
C ILE A 243 -1.44 -8.56 -13.68
N VAL A 244 -1.27 -9.20 -12.53
CA VAL A 244 -2.11 -10.30 -12.05
C VAL A 244 -3.11 -9.73 -11.06
N THR A 245 -4.39 -9.84 -11.37
CA THR A 245 -5.51 -9.44 -10.51
C THR A 245 -6.05 -10.66 -9.78
N PHE A 246 -6.00 -10.66 -8.45
CA PHE A 246 -6.53 -11.72 -7.60
C PHE A 246 -8.00 -11.46 -7.21
N LEU A 247 -8.38 -10.19 -7.12
CA LEU A 247 -9.76 -9.75 -6.95
C LEU A 247 -10.26 -9.06 -8.22
N ASP A 248 -11.58 -8.86 -8.33
CA ASP A 248 -12.12 -8.06 -9.43
C ASP A 248 -11.68 -6.61 -9.19
N CYS A 249 -10.86 -6.09 -10.11
CA CYS A 249 -10.27 -4.76 -10.00
C CYS A 249 -10.86 -3.77 -11.01
N ASN A 250 -12.02 -4.08 -11.59
CA ASN A 250 -12.71 -3.20 -12.53
C ASN A 250 -12.99 -1.81 -11.92
N ASP A 251 -13.36 -1.74 -10.64
CA ASP A 251 -13.63 -0.50 -9.91
C ASP A 251 -12.38 0.40 -9.71
N TRP A 252 -11.18 -0.13 -9.96
CA TRP A 252 -9.92 0.61 -9.84
C TRP A 252 -9.23 0.85 -11.19
N ASP A 253 -9.97 0.69 -12.29
CA ASP A 253 -9.48 0.88 -13.67
C ASP A 253 -8.24 0.03 -14.00
N ILE A 254 -8.04 -1.10 -13.31
CA ILE A 254 -6.96 -2.04 -13.61
C ILE A 254 -7.54 -3.13 -14.52
N PRO A 255 -7.29 -3.06 -15.84
CA PRO A 255 -7.79 -4.07 -16.76
C PRO A 255 -7.10 -5.42 -16.51
N PRO A 256 -7.83 -6.53 -16.63
CA PRO A 256 -7.25 -7.86 -16.52
C PRO A 256 -6.25 -8.10 -17.66
N ASP A 257 -5.23 -8.91 -17.39
CA ASP A 257 -4.23 -9.35 -18.39
C ASP A 257 -3.49 -8.21 -19.11
N ARG A 258 -3.35 -7.06 -18.44
CA ARG A 258 -2.51 -5.97 -18.92
C ARG A 258 -1.08 -6.16 -18.43
N ARG A 259 -0.13 -5.57 -19.15
CA ARG A 259 1.24 -5.42 -18.69
C ARG A 259 1.42 -4.06 -18.03
N MET A 260 2.27 -4.02 -17.00
CA MET A 260 2.76 -2.76 -16.45
C MET A 260 3.43 -1.97 -17.57
N ILE A 261 3.23 -0.66 -17.60
CA ILE A 261 3.82 0.17 -18.65
C ILE A 261 5.31 0.40 -18.34
N THR A 262 6.16 -0.06 -19.24
CA THR A 262 7.63 -0.03 -19.09
C THR A 262 8.33 0.80 -20.17
N GLU A 263 7.59 1.34 -21.15
CA GLU A 263 8.14 2.01 -22.35
C GLU A 263 9.06 3.20 -22.05
N HIS A 264 8.88 3.86 -20.90
CA HIS A 264 9.65 5.04 -20.50
C HIS A 264 10.93 4.70 -19.71
N TRP A 265 11.19 3.43 -19.44
CA TRP A 265 12.35 2.99 -18.69
C TRP A 265 13.56 2.84 -19.63
N THR A 266 14.30 3.93 -19.80
CA THR A 266 15.52 3.93 -20.63
C THR A 266 16.79 3.59 -19.83
N ASP A 267 16.76 3.73 -18.51
CA ASP A 267 17.89 3.44 -17.60
C ASP A 267 17.47 2.43 -16.53
N GLU A 268 18.17 1.29 -16.50
CA GLU A 268 17.95 0.21 -15.53
C GLU A 268 18.11 0.67 -14.07
N ASN A 269 18.92 1.70 -13.80
CA ASN A 269 19.13 2.20 -12.45
C ASN A 269 17.98 3.09 -11.94
N THR A 270 17.09 3.50 -12.84
CA THR A 270 16.00 4.42 -12.50
C THR A 270 14.64 3.75 -12.45
N ARG A 271 14.48 2.54 -13.00
CA ARG A 271 13.21 1.83 -13.05
C ARG A 271 12.87 1.13 -11.71
N PRO A 272 11.60 0.78 -11.48
CA PRO A 272 11.19 -0.14 -10.42
C PRO A 272 12.06 -1.40 -10.40
N SER A 273 12.52 -1.82 -9.23
CA SER A 273 13.36 -3.00 -9.08
C SER A 273 12.55 -4.28 -9.24
N ASP A 274 13.03 -5.17 -10.11
CA ASP A 274 12.45 -6.49 -10.32
C ASP A 274 12.45 -7.35 -9.07
N ASN A 275 13.48 -7.24 -8.22
CA ASN A 275 13.55 -8.02 -6.99
C ASN A 275 12.47 -7.59 -5.99
N LEU A 276 12.18 -6.29 -5.92
CA LEU A 276 11.11 -5.76 -5.07
C LEU A 276 9.73 -6.12 -5.63
N LEU A 277 9.55 -6.06 -6.96
CA LEU A 277 8.31 -6.48 -7.62
C LEU A 277 8.05 -7.98 -7.44
N ARG A 278 9.06 -8.85 -7.60
CA ARG A 278 8.96 -10.29 -7.30
C ARG A 278 8.59 -10.55 -5.85
N TRP A 279 9.16 -9.77 -4.91
CA TRP A 279 8.79 -9.87 -3.51
C TRP A 279 7.32 -9.50 -3.28
N HIS A 280 6.85 -8.39 -3.86
CA HIS A 280 5.45 -7.95 -3.75
C HIS A 280 4.50 -8.98 -4.37
N PHE A 281 4.83 -9.50 -5.55
CA PHE A 281 4.07 -10.56 -6.22
C PHE A 281 3.94 -11.81 -5.34
N LYS A 282 5.03 -12.23 -4.71
CA LYS A 282 5.02 -13.35 -3.77
C LYS A 282 4.15 -13.07 -2.54
N GLN A 283 4.13 -11.85 -2.00
CA GLN A 283 3.21 -11.49 -0.89
C GLN A 283 1.75 -11.60 -1.32
N ALA A 284 1.44 -11.21 -2.55
CA ALA A 284 0.10 -11.38 -3.12
C ALA A 284 -0.29 -12.85 -3.29
N LEU A 285 0.65 -13.71 -3.73
CA LEU A 285 0.42 -15.15 -3.80
C LEU A 285 0.21 -15.78 -2.41
N ILE A 286 1.00 -15.38 -1.40
CA ILE A 286 0.78 -15.82 -0.01
C ILE A 286 -0.62 -15.44 0.45
N ARG A 287 -1.06 -14.21 0.14
CA ARG A 287 -2.37 -13.69 0.53
C ARG A 287 -3.53 -14.44 -0.12
N TRP A 288 -3.46 -14.64 -1.43
CA TRP A 288 -4.62 -15.03 -2.23
C TRP A 288 -4.64 -16.48 -2.69
N MET A 289 -3.47 -17.13 -2.77
CA MET A 289 -3.37 -18.51 -3.25
C MET A 289 -3.24 -19.51 -2.10
N ILE A 290 -2.46 -19.22 -1.05
CA ILE A 290 -2.37 -20.13 0.10
C ILE A 290 -3.74 -20.23 0.79
N HIS A 291 -4.10 -21.43 1.23
CA HIS A 291 -5.23 -21.61 2.13
C HIS A 291 -4.76 -21.51 3.58
N ASP A 292 -4.86 -20.31 4.13
CA ASP A 292 -4.54 -20.00 5.54
C ASP A 292 -5.69 -19.19 6.18
N PRO A 293 -6.69 -19.86 6.78
CA PRO A 293 -7.80 -19.18 7.44
C PRO A 293 -7.38 -18.28 8.61
N GLN A 294 -6.28 -18.62 9.32
CA GLN A 294 -5.81 -17.78 10.42
C GLN A 294 -5.12 -16.53 9.89
N GLY A 295 -4.21 -16.68 8.92
CA GLY A 295 -3.59 -15.53 8.26
C GLY A 295 -4.62 -14.62 7.57
N GLN A 296 -5.75 -15.18 7.14
CA GLN A 296 -6.90 -14.42 6.67
C GLN A 296 -7.54 -13.55 7.75
N GLN A 297 -7.87 -14.15 8.89
CA GLN A 297 -8.45 -13.42 10.03
C GLN A 297 -7.49 -12.33 10.54
N ASP A 298 -6.20 -12.66 10.59
CA ASP A 298 -5.16 -11.72 11.00
C ASP A 298 -5.08 -10.53 10.03
N PHE A 299 -5.25 -10.76 8.72
CA PHE A 299 -5.30 -9.66 7.76
C PHE A 299 -6.52 -8.76 7.90
N ILE A 300 -7.71 -9.34 8.12
CA ILE A 300 -8.93 -8.57 8.36
C ILE A 300 -8.70 -7.66 9.57
N THR A 301 -8.27 -8.28 10.68
CA THR A 301 -7.94 -7.58 11.92
C THR A 301 -6.90 -6.48 11.68
N ALA A 302 -5.83 -6.79 10.95
CA ALA A 302 -4.78 -5.83 10.63
C ALA A 302 -5.31 -4.65 9.81
N THR A 303 -6.19 -4.92 8.85
CA THR A 303 -6.77 -3.90 7.97
C THR A 303 -7.70 -2.98 8.73
N SER A 304 -8.58 -3.53 9.57
CA SER A 304 -9.46 -2.72 10.45
C SER A 304 -8.63 -1.88 11.44
N LEU A 305 -7.52 -2.42 11.97
CA LEU A 305 -6.60 -1.64 12.81
C LEU A 305 -5.94 -0.49 12.04
N VAL A 306 -5.49 -0.71 10.80
CA VAL A 306 -4.93 0.36 9.96
C VAL A 306 -5.97 1.46 9.71
N PHE A 307 -7.21 1.10 9.41
CA PHE A 307 -8.28 2.08 9.22
C PHE A 307 -8.60 2.84 10.49
N ALA A 308 -8.66 2.17 11.64
CA ALA A 308 -8.92 2.81 12.91
C ALA A 308 -7.78 3.75 13.35
N ILE A 309 -6.51 3.40 13.08
CA ILE A 309 -5.37 4.33 13.25
C ILE A 309 -5.56 5.55 12.35
N ASN A 310 -5.87 5.33 11.07
CA ASN A 310 -6.06 6.40 10.09
C ASN A 310 -7.22 7.35 10.47
N ARG A 311 -8.29 6.84 11.07
CA ARG A 311 -9.41 7.63 11.57
C ARG A 311 -9.17 8.28 12.94
N PHE A 312 -7.96 8.14 13.50
CA PHE A 312 -7.61 8.59 14.85
C PHE A 312 -8.49 7.98 15.96
N GLU A 313 -9.05 6.81 15.71
CA GLU A 313 -9.90 6.09 16.67
C GLU A 313 -9.07 5.30 17.70
N LEU A 314 -7.79 5.05 17.40
CA LEU A 314 -6.87 4.28 18.24
C LEU A 314 -5.71 5.15 18.71
N THR A 315 -5.36 4.99 19.98
CA THR A 315 -4.14 5.59 20.53
C THR A 315 -2.98 4.58 20.50
N PRO A 316 -1.72 5.02 20.46
CA PRO A 316 -0.55 4.12 20.48
C PRO A 316 -0.50 3.16 21.68
N GLU A 317 -1.20 3.45 22.76
CA GLU A 317 -1.30 2.62 23.97
C GLU A 317 -2.34 1.50 23.87
N ASP A 318 -3.08 1.39 22.75
CA ASP A 318 -4.08 0.34 22.56
C ASP A 318 -3.44 -1.05 22.68
N LEU A 319 -4.00 -1.88 23.55
CA LEU A 319 -3.48 -3.23 23.84
C LEU A 319 -3.42 -4.12 22.59
N ARG A 320 -4.21 -3.84 21.56
CA ARG A 320 -4.16 -4.57 20.29
C ARG A 320 -2.83 -4.42 19.56
N PHE A 321 -2.07 -3.35 19.82
CA PHE A 321 -0.71 -3.18 19.28
C PHE A 321 0.37 -3.98 20.02
N THR A 322 0.02 -4.68 21.10
CA THR A 322 0.99 -5.51 21.84
C THR A 322 1.11 -6.94 21.30
N GLN A 323 0.16 -7.38 20.47
CA GLN A 323 0.10 -8.75 19.94
C GLN A 323 0.00 -8.74 18.42
N HIS A 324 0.37 -9.84 17.76
CA HIS A 324 0.11 -9.99 16.33
C HIS A 324 -1.41 -10.16 16.09
N PRO A 325 -1.95 -9.60 14.99
CA PRO A 325 -1.25 -8.85 13.94
C PRO A 325 -1.01 -7.36 14.27
N GLY A 326 -1.65 -6.82 15.32
CA GLY A 326 -1.63 -5.38 15.61
C GLY A 326 -0.25 -4.80 15.86
N LYS A 327 0.66 -5.54 16.50
CA LYS A 327 2.08 -5.14 16.63
C LYS A 327 2.71 -4.86 15.27
N SER A 328 2.53 -5.74 14.29
CA SER A 328 3.10 -5.58 12.95
C SER A 328 2.47 -4.42 12.20
N VAL A 329 1.16 -4.19 12.40
CA VAL A 329 0.48 -3.01 11.87
C VAL A 329 1.07 -1.73 12.44
N PHE A 330 1.24 -1.68 13.77
CA PHE A 330 1.81 -0.53 14.45
C PHE A 330 3.27 -0.29 14.03
N GLU A 331 4.09 -1.34 13.92
CA GLU A 331 5.46 -1.24 13.42
C GLU A 331 5.50 -0.71 11.98
N ALA A 332 4.62 -1.20 11.09
CA ALA A 332 4.51 -0.70 9.72
C ALA A 332 4.05 0.78 9.69
N TYR A 333 3.10 1.14 10.56
CA TYR A 333 2.63 2.50 10.73
C TYR A 333 3.76 3.41 11.17
N MET A 334 4.46 3.05 12.24
CA MET A 334 5.59 3.81 12.78
C MET A 334 6.73 3.88 11.79
N ALA A 335 7.04 2.82 11.04
CA ALA A 335 8.04 2.87 9.97
C ALA A 335 7.62 3.88 8.88
N GLN A 336 6.34 3.92 8.51
CA GLN A 336 5.82 4.91 7.58
C GLN A 336 5.88 6.34 8.14
N GLN A 337 5.57 6.53 9.41
CA GLN A 337 5.63 7.86 10.05
C GLN A 337 7.07 8.34 10.24
N LEU A 338 7.97 7.47 10.71
CA LEU A 338 9.36 7.80 11.04
C LEU A 338 10.26 7.84 9.80
N LEU A 339 10.20 6.82 8.94
CA LEU A 339 11.07 6.73 7.75
C LEU A 339 10.46 7.40 6.53
N GLY A 340 9.13 7.51 6.50
CA GLY A 340 8.44 8.44 5.63
C GLY A 340 8.35 9.85 6.23
N CYS A 341 9.05 10.11 7.35
CA CYS A 341 9.28 11.39 8.03
C CYS A 341 8.08 12.36 8.16
N SER A 342 6.90 11.90 8.53
CA SER A 342 5.71 12.76 8.74
C SER A 342 6.00 13.95 9.66
N PHE A 343 5.42 15.11 9.34
CA PHE A 343 5.54 16.34 10.14
C PHE A 343 4.96 16.18 11.56
N GLU A 344 4.07 15.21 11.76
CA GLU A 344 3.40 14.93 13.04
C GLU A 344 4.36 14.57 14.17
N LEU A 345 5.58 14.09 13.85
CA LEU A 345 6.62 13.76 14.84
C LEU A 345 7.60 14.92 15.11
N GLY A 346 7.34 16.12 14.56
CA GLY A 346 8.11 17.33 14.80
C GLY A 346 9.40 17.47 13.99
N ASN A 347 9.86 18.73 13.86
CA ASN A 347 11.03 19.10 13.04
C ASN A 347 12.35 18.48 13.53
N GLU A 348 12.51 18.19 14.83
CA GLU A 348 13.78 17.71 15.38
C GLU A 348 14.21 16.34 14.82
N PHE A 349 13.27 15.46 14.48
CA PHE A 349 13.58 14.18 13.85
C PHE A 349 13.97 14.36 12.38
N GLN A 350 13.33 15.31 11.69
CA GLN A 350 13.61 15.66 10.30
C GLN A 350 14.98 16.36 10.15
N ASP A 351 15.37 17.20 11.11
CA ASP A 351 16.63 17.94 11.11
C ASP A 351 17.86 17.03 11.30
N ARG A 352 17.71 15.84 11.91
CA ARG A 352 18.80 14.85 12.04
C ARG A 352 19.25 14.24 10.70
N PHE A 353 18.40 14.30 9.68
CA PHE A 353 18.69 13.78 8.35
C PHE A 353 18.94 14.88 7.32
N ARG A 354 18.85 16.17 7.70
CA ARG A 354 19.33 17.26 6.84
C ARG A 354 20.85 17.12 6.68
N PRO A 355 21.38 17.16 5.45
CA PRO A 355 22.77 17.51 5.25
C PRO A 355 23.05 18.84 5.97
N PRO A 356 24.21 19.04 6.60
CA PRO A 356 24.53 20.33 7.21
C PRO A 356 24.37 21.41 6.15
N ASP A 357 23.40 22.29 6.36
CA ASP A 357 23.17 23.41 5.47
C ASP A 357 24.30 24.41 5.72
N ASN A 358 25.03 24.77 4.67
CA ASN A 358 26.07 25.80 4.77
C ASN A 358 25.47 27.20 5.01
N SER A 359 24.14 27.32 5.07
CA SER A 359 23.41 28.54 5.39
C SER A 359 23.43 28.89 6.89
N ASP A 360 23.80 27.96 7.78
CA ASP A 360 23.88 28.19 9.23
C ASP A 360 25.24 28.72 9.73
N VAL A 361 26.14 29.11 8.83
CA VAL A 361 27.33 29.87 9.22
C VAL A 361 26.92 31.34 9.41
N PRO A 362 26.96 31.90 10.64
CA PRO A 362 26.65 33.31 10.85
C PRO A 362 27.59 34.19 10.00
N PRO A 363 27.10 35.24 9.32
CA PRO A 363 27.90 36.09 8.45
C PRO A 363 29.07 36.83 9.12
N SER A 364 29.27 36.66 10.43
CA SER A 364 30.28 37.36 11.22
C SER A 364 31.72 36.83 11.07
N LEU A 365 31.97 35.80 10.26
CA LEU A 365 33.32 35.25 10.05
C LEU A 365 33.83 35.28 8.61
N LEU A 366 33.13 35.98 7.70
CA LEU A 366 33.64 36.25 6.36
C LEU A 366 33.73 37.74 6.10
N THR A 367 34.85 38.34 6.46
CA THR A 367 35.48 39.46 5.72
C THR A 367 36.88 39.70 6.31
N PRO A 368 37.87 40.20 5.54
CA PRO A 368 37.69 41.35 4.66
C PRO A 368 38.41 41.32 3.30
N GLN A 369 37.77 41.92 2.29
CA GLN A 369 38.22 43.15 1.61
C GLN A 369 37.63 43.24 0.20
N TYR A 370 36.63 44.11 0.01
CA TYR A 370 36.42 44.77 -1.26
C TYR A 370 36.42 46.28 -1.03
N LYS A 371 37.38 46.97 -1.63
CA LYS A 371 37.26 48.41 -1.92
C LYS A 371 36.20 48.54 -3.01
N ILE A 372 35.13 49.29 -2.74
CA ILE A 372 34.21 49.78 -3.77
C ILE A 372 34.24 51.31 -3.78
N ASN A 373 34.14 51.79 -5.01
CA ASN A 373 34.42 53.10 -5.59
C ASN A 373 33.46 54.22 -5.10
N PRO A 374 33.94 55.42 -4.73
CA PRO A 374 33.13 56.52 -4.18
C PRO A 374 32.22 57.27 -5.16
N GLU A 375 31.94 56.77 -6.37
CA GLU A 375 31.09 57.48 -7.35
C GLU A 375 29.61 57.04 -7.39
N LEU A 376 29.21 56.00 -6.63
CA LEU A 376 27.82 55.49 -6.66
C LEU A 376 26.88 56.06 -5.59
N GLU A 377 27.37 56.90 -4.67
CA GLU A 377 26.55 57.52 -3.61
C GLU A 377 25.76 58.78 -4.06
N LYS A 378 25.86 59.20 -5.32
CA LYS A 378 25.23 60.45 -5.79
C LYS A 378 23.89 60.32 -6.51
N LEU A 379 23.27 59.13 -6.60
CA LEU A 379 22.11 58.94 -7.48
C LEU A 379 20.77 58.55 -6.84
N CYS A 380 20.63 58.47 -5.51
CA CYS A 380 19.35 58.13 -4.88
C CYS A 380 18.99 59.07 -3.73
N MET A 381 18.74 60.34 -4.05
CA MET A 381 17.95 61.23 -3.23
C MET A 381 16.90 61.87 -4.14
N ASN A 382 15.63 61.60 -3.83
CA ASN A 382 14.40 62.33 -4.21
C ASN A 382 13.32 61.35 -4.70
N LEU A 383 12.32 61.07 -3.86
CA LEU A 383 10.89 61.13 -4.18
C LEU A 383 10.06 60.96 -2.88
N PRO A 384 8.88 61.59 -2.74
CA PRO A 384 8.24 61.86 -1.45
C PRO A 384 7.07 60.92 -1.09
N VAL A 385 6.83 60.84 0.23
CA VAL A 385 5.79 60.09 0.96
C VAL A 385 4.40 60.71 0.80
N ALA A 386 3.38 59.90 0.55
CA ALA A 386 1.96 60.27 0.66
C ALA A 386 1.28 59.54 1.84
N LYS A 387 0.41 60.29 2.54
CA LYS A 387 -0.25 59.98 3.81
C LYS A 387 -1.50 59.11 3.64
N TYR A 388 -1.73 58.18 4.56
CA TYR A 388 -3.02 57.49 4.77
C TYR A 388 -3.87 58.21 5.83
N SER A 389 -5.17 58.32 5.60
CA SER A 389 -6.17 58.79 6.57
C SER A 389 -7.29 57.75 6.78
N SER A 390 -7.55 57.52 8.06
CA SER A 390 -8.64 56.87 8.81
C SER A 390 -9.94 56.40 8.13
N LEU A 391 -10.34 55.17 8.50
CA LEU A 391 -11.66 54.52 8.39
C LEU A 391 -12.65 54.99 9.49
N PRO A 392 -13.98 54.97 9.25
CA PRO A 392 -15.00 55.07 10.28
C PRO A 392 -15.70 53.74 10.63
N THR A 393 -16.25 53.75 11.85
CA THR A 393 -16.85 52.68 12.67
C THR A 393 -18.25 52.23 12.21
N ALA A 394 -18.58 50.95 12.43
CA ALA A 394 -19.89 50.32 12.15
C ALA A 394 -20.96 50.53 13.24
N PRO A 395 -22.27 50.48 12.90
CA PRO A 395 -23.37 50.44 13.87
C PRO A 395 -23.90 49.00 14.12
N PRO A 396 -24.67 48.76 15.21
CA PRO A 396 -25.06 47.43 15.66
C PRO A 396 -26.39 46.92 15.09
N SER A 397 -26.52 45.59 14.98
CA SER A 397 -27.72 44.86 14.56
C SER A 397 -28.85 44.82 15.60
N PRO A 398 -30.13 44.74 15.20
CA PRO A 398 -31.25 44.50 16.11
C PRO A 398 -31.63 43.01 16.22
N GLN A 399 -32.08 42.62 17.41
CA GLN A 399 -32.73 41.35 17.74
C GLN A 399 -34.19 41.32 17.26
N LEU A 400 -34.72 40.14 16.93
CA LEU A 400 -36.16 39.82 17.08
C LEU A 400 -36.46 38.31 17.12
N HIS A 401 -37.57 38.02 17.78
CA HIS A 401 -38.10 36.78 18.36
C HIS A 401 -38.60 35.69 17.37
N PRO A 402 -38.91 34.46 17.87
CA PRO A 402 -39.25 33.30 17.05
C PRO A 402 -40.74 33.26 16.68
N GLN A 403 -41.04 32.71 15.49
CA GLN A 403 -42.39 32.32 15.10
C GLN A 403 -42.40 30.90 14.53
N GLU A 404 -43.38 30.15 14.99
CA GLU A 404 -43.74 28.77 14.67
C GLU A 404 -44.82 28.78 13.56
N MET A 405 -44.75 27.88 12.56
CA MET A 405 -45.90 27.15 11.95
C MET A 405 -45.50 26.35 10.69
N ALA A 406 -45.64 25.03 10.79
CA ALA A 406 -46.35 24.07 9.92
C ALA A 406 -46.08 23.93 8.38
N PRO A 407 -46.41 22.76 7.78
CA PRO A 407 -45.58 22.08 6.78
C PRO A 407 -46.07 22.18 5.34
N GLN A 408 -45.15 22.14 4.36
CA GLN A 408 -45.46 21.79 2.96
C GLN A 408 -44.30 21.08 2.24
N ASP A 409 -44.67 19.90 1.72
CA ASP A 409 -44.36 19.23 0.45
C ASP A 409 -42.95 19.19 -0.18
N THR A 410 -42.72 17.99 -0.71
CA THR A 410 -41.52 17.34 -1.23
C THR A 410 -40.97 17.79 -2.60
N LYS A 411 -39.62 17.68 -2.73
CA LYS A 411 -38.74 17.27 -3.86
C LYS A 411 -37.69 18.32 -4.28
N PRO A 412 -36.55 17.93 -4.89
CA PRO A 412 -35.56 16.93 -4.47
C PRO A 412 -34.12 17.53 -4.43
N PHE A 413 -33.20 16.81 -3.78
CA PHE A 413 -31.73 16.81 -3.91
C PHE A 413 -31.02 18.00 -4.61
N GLY A 414 -30.18 18.69 -3.84
CA GLY A 414 -29.13 19.58 -4.35
C GLY A 414 -28.13 19.95 -3.25
N ASP A 415 -26.95 19.36 -3.32
CA ASP A 415 -25.63 19.90 -2.98
C ASP A 415 -25.51 20.88 -1.80
N GLU A 416 -25.48 20.36 -0.57
CA GLU A 416 -24.89 21.06 0.58
C GLU A 416 -24.12 20.07 1.48
N GLU A 417 -22.95 19.64 1.04
CA GLU A 417 -22.00 18.91 1.90
C GLU A 417 -20.55 19.34 1.61
N PHE A 418 -20.26 20.63 1.73
CA PHE A 418 -18.88 21.17 1.70
C PHE A 418 -18.72 22.40 2.61
N SER A 419 -19.11 22.30 3.88
CA SER A 419 -18.81 23.36 4.86
C SER A 419 -18.14 22.91 6.16
N PHE A 420 -17.80 21.64 6.33
CA PHE A 420 -17.18 21.15 7.57
C PHE A 420 -15.63 21.29 7.63
N LEU A 421 -14.97 21.77 6.57
CA LEU A 421 -13.51 21.79 6.47
C LEU A 421 -12.82 23.12 6.81
N ASN A 422 -13.53 24.13 7.33
CA ASN A 422 -12.93 25.44 7.64
C ASN A 422 -12.63 25.72 9.11
N ASP A 423 -13.02 24.84 10.03
CA ASP A 423 -12.71 25.00 11.46
C ASP A 423 -12.04 23.74 12.00
N TRP A 424 -10.72 23.64 11.84
CA TRP A 424 -9.93 22.88 12.80
C TRP A 424 -8.64 23.60 13.17
N ASP A 425 -8.56 23.85 14.47
CA ASP A 425 -7.65 24.72 15.17
C ASP A 425 -6.25 24.09 15.37
N LYS A 426 -5.27 24.95 15.59
CA LYS A 426 -3.82 24.67 15.53
C LYS A 426 -3.21 23.99 16.78
N GLU A 427 -3.95 23.27 17.59
CA GLU A 427 -3.42 22.71 18.84
C GLU A 427 -3.81 21.25 19.05
N SER A 428 -2.94 20.34 18.62
CA SER A 428 -2.82 18.97 19.17
C SER A 428 -1.46 18.39 18.77
N ALA A 429 -0.39 18.96 19.31
CA ALA A 429 0.94 18.37 19.26
C ALA A 429 1.02 17.28 20.34
N PHE A 430 1.12 16.02 19.93
CA PHE A 430 1.45 14.94 20.86
C PHE A 430 2.97 14.89 21.07
N ASN A 431 3.41 15.29 22.26
CA ASN A 431 4.73 14.96 22.80
C ASN A 431 4.80 13.44 23.03
N VAL A 432 5.73 12.75 22.36
CA VAL A 432 6.08 11.38 22.73
C VAL A 432 7.60 11.30 22.93
N ASP A 433 8.03 11.39 24.18
CA ASP A 433 9.36 10.99 24.63
C ASP A 433 9.47 9.46 24.56
N LEU A 434 10.00 8.91 23.47
CA LEU A 434 10.37 7.50 23.39
C LEU A 434 11.79 7.29 23.95
N ILE A 435 11.86 7.02 25.25
CA ILE A 435 13.06 6.51 25.93
C ILE A 435 13.28 5.06 25.51
N TRP A 436 14.34 4.81 24.75
CA TRP A 436 14.83 3.45 24.48
C TRP A 436 15.53 2.88 25.73
N THR A 437 14.91 1.91 26.40
CA THR A 437 15.65 1.03 27.33
C THR A 437 16.26 -0.13 26.54
N ARG A 438 17.58 -0.28 26.64
CA ARG A 438 18.31 -1.45 26.12
C ARG A 438 17.78 -2.73 26.79
N PRO A 439 17.72 -3.87 26.08
CA PRO A 439 17.58 -5.16 26.75
C PRO A 439 18.77 -5.36 27.69
N GLY A 440 18.50 -5.47 28.99
CA GLY A 440 19.51 -5.73 30.01
C GLY A 440 20.20 -7.07 29.75
N GLU A 441 21.51 -7.06 29.92
CA GLU A 441 22.35 -8.26 29.97
C GLU A 441 21.80 -9.21 31.04
N SER A 442 21.60 -10.48 30.68
CA SER A 442 21.26 -11.54 31.64
C SER A 442 22.38 -11.66 32.68
N PRO A 443 22.06 -11.83 33.98
CA PRO A 443 23.08 -12.03 35.00
C PRO A 443 23.81 -13.35 34.73
N GLN A 444 25.14 -13.27 34.62
CA GLN A 444 25.99 -14.42 34.92
C GLN A 444 25.85 -14.69 36.42
N ASP A 445 25.51 -15.92 36.76
CA ASP A 445 25.56 -16.44 38.12
C ASP A 445 26.48 -17.68 38.17
N PRO A 446 27.06 -17.97 39.34
CA PRO A 446 28.51 -18.18 39.53
C PRO A 446 29.05 -19.60 39.29
#